data_AF-A0AAW0WZ86-F1
#
_entry.id   AF-A0AAW0WZ86-F1
#
_cell.length_a   1.000
_cell.length_b   1.000
_cell.length_c   1.000
_cell.angle_alpha   90.00
_cell.angle_beta   90.00
_cell.angle_gamma   90.00
#
_symmetry.space_group_name_H-M   'P 1'
#
loop_
_entity.id
_entity.type
_entity.pdbx_description
1 polymer ?
#
loop_
_entity_poly.entity_id
_entity_poly.type
_entity_poly.pdbx_seq_one_letter_code
_entity_poly.pdbx_strand_id
1 'polypeptide(L)'
;MAKLVGVYEDEAAVRLGRRQLPLSVYDNKIMTMQLGESCDGCDFPGGTTKRRCDDSFTRQYNALSKEEVVAALMVPSKVLFTRLAQTVACVGCRRRLLKP
;
A
#
# COMPACT_ATOMS: atom_id res chain seq x y z
N MET A 1 5.84 4.23 -12.99
CA MET A 1 7.09 3.42 -13.01
C MET A 1 8.11 3.98 -12.02
N ALA A 2 8.82 3.10 -11.30
CA ALA A 2 9.90 3.51 -10.40
C ALA A 2 11.23 3.66 -11.16
N LYS A 3 12.10 4.59 -10.72
CA LYS A 3 13.40 4.88 -11.32
C LYS A 3 14.48 4.95 -10.24
N LEU A 4 15.69 4.44 -10.52
CA LEU A 4 16.85 4.67 -9.66
C LEU A 4 17.32 6.13 -9.83
N VAL A 5 17.47 6.88 -8.75
CA VAL A 5 17.84 8.31 -8.78
C VAL A 5 19.14 8.64 -8.05
N GLY A 6 19.71 7.70 -7.29
CA GLY A 6 21.00 7.91 -6.63
C GLY A 6 21.58 6.62 -6.06
N VAL A 7 22.91 6.61 -5.89
CA VAL A 7 23.65 5.56 -5.19
C VAL A 7 24.62 6.26 -4.25
N TYR A 8 24.63 5.83 -2.99
CA TYR A 8 25.38 6.43 -1.89
C TYR A 8 26.20 5.35 -1.19
N GLU A 9 27.38 5.71 -0.69
CA GLU A 9 28.25 4.81 0.09
C GLU A 9 28.05 4.94 1.60
N ASP A 10 27.33 5.99 2.03
CA ASP A 10 27.05 6.29 3.44
C ASP A 10 25.56 6.66 3.59
N GLU A 11 24.90 6.10 4.59
CA GLU A 11 23.50 6.41 4.94
C GLU A 11 23.32 7.88 5.30
N ALA A 12 24.33 8.50 5.93
CA ALA A 12 24.26 9.90 6.34
C ALA A 12 24.19 10.87 5.14
N ALA A 13 24.64 10.44 3.96
CA ALA A 13 24.60 11.23 2.73
C ALA A 13 23.23 11.17 2.02
N VAL A 14 22.35 10.25 2.42
CA VAL A 14 21.06 10.04 1.75
C VAL A 14 20.07 11.13 2.16
N ARG A 15 19.64 11.94 1.19
CA ARG A 15 18.55 12.90 1.36
C ARG A 15 17.35 12.44 0.54
N LEU A 16 16.32 11.95 1.22
CA LEU A 16 15.12 11.44 0.58
C LEU A 16 14.16 12.59 0.22
N GLY A 17 13.84 12.68 -1.06
CA GLY A 17 12.77 13.53 -1.57
C GLY A 17 11.39 12.86 -1.50
N ARG A 18 10.37 13.56 -2.03
CA ARG A 18 9.00 13.06 -2.09
C ARG A 18 8.93 11.76 -2.90
N ARG A 19 8.31 10.73 -2.33
CA ARG A 19 8.13 9.39 -2.95
C ARG A 19 9.47 8.72 -3.33
N GLN A 20 10.53 9.02 -2.60
CA GLN A 20 11.81 8.32 -2.71
C GLN A 20 11.94 7.28 -1.60
N LEU A 21 12.56 6.15 -1.93
CA LEU A 21 12.77 5.04 -1.01
C LEU A 21 14.25 4.63 -1.03
N PRO A 22 14.92 4.56 0.14
CA PRO A 22 16.24 3.99 0.24
C PRO A 22 16.15 2.47 0.14
N LEU A 23 17.06 1.88 -0.61
CA LEU A 23 17.25 0.46 -0.77
C LEU A 23 18.69 0.15 -0.38
N SER A 24 18.89 -0.54 0.74
CA SER A 24 20.21 -1.07 1.08
C SER A 24 20.54 -2.22 0.12
N VAL A 25 21.66 -2.08 -0.58
CA VAL A 25 22.20 -3.09 -1.49
C VAL A 25 23.51 -3.61 -0.86
N TYR A 26 24.01 -4.75 -1.35
CA TYR A 26 25.26 -5.35 -0.89
C TYR A 26 26.42 -4.32 -0.83
N ASP A 27 27.33 -4.52 0.13
CA ASP A 27 28.54 -3.71 0.39
C ASP A 27 28.30 -2.27 0.87
N ASN A 28 27.38 -2.08 1.85
CA ASN A 28 27.07 -0.79 2.50
C ASN A 28 26.61 0.33 1.54
N LYS A 29 26.18 -0.02 0.32
CA LYS A 29 25.66 0.96 -0.63
C LYS A 29 24.17 1.14 -0.46
N ILE A 30 23.71 2.38 -0.53
CA ILE A 30 22.29 2.71 -0.54
C ILE A 30 21.91 3.26 -1.89
N MET A 31 20.91 2.63 -2.51
CA MET A 31 20.27 3.10 -3.71
C MET A 31 19.00 3.87 -3.36
N THR A 32 18.80 5.04 -3.94
CA THR A 32 17.55 5.79 -3.79
C THR A 32 16.68 5.56 -5.01
N MET A 33 15.48 5.00 -4.78
CA MET A 33 14.49 4.74 -5.82
C MET A 33 13.36 5.78 -5.77
N GLN A 34 13.13 6.49 -6.87
CA GLN A 34 11.99 7.37 -7.06
C GLN A 34 10.79 6.55 -7.52
N LEU A 35 9.72 6.54 -6.73
CA LEU A 35 8.43 6.01 -7.19
C LEU A 35 7.81 7.00 -8.18
N GLY A 36 7.17 6.48 -9.23
CA GLY A 36 6.49 7.30 -10.24
C GLY A 36 5.45 8.22 -9.62
N GLU A 37 5.05 9.28 -10.34
CA GLU A 37 4.12 10.29 -9.83
C GLU A 37 2.70 9.75 -9.64
N SER A 38 2.25 8.85 -10.52
CA SER A 38 1.01 8.11 -10.35
C SER A 38 1.21 7.00 -9.33
N CYS A 39 0.31 6.93 -8.35
CA CYS A 39 0.12 5.70 -7.62
C CYS A 39 -1.08 5.02 -8.26
N ASP A 40 -0.86 3.88 -8.93
CA ASP A 40 -1.91 3.17 -9.67
C ASP A 40 -3.08 2.69 -8.78
N GLY A 41 -2.96 2.82 -7.45
CA GLY A 41 -4.04 2.62 -6.47
C GLY A 41 -4.50 3.88 -5.70
N CYS A 42 -3.84 5.02 -5.89
CA CYS A 42 -4.20 6.30 -5.26
C CYS A 42 -4.92 7.21 -6.26
N ASP A 43 -4.51 7.14 -7.52
CA ASP A 43 -5.10 7.84 -8.65
C ASP A 43 -5.89 6.83 -9.47
N PHE A 44 -7.15 6.57 -9.07
CA PHE A 44 -8.07 5.82 -9.93
C PHE A 44 -8.22 6.57 -11.27
N PRO A 45 -7.78 6.02 -12.41
CA PRO A 45 -7.93 6.68 -13.70
C PRO A 45 -9.34 6.36 -14.21
N GLY A 46 -10.32 7.18 -13.84
CA GLY A 46 -11.69 6.99 -14.30
C GLY A 46 -12.71 7.71 -13.43
N GLY A 47 -12.91 9.00 -13.69
CA GLY A 47 -13.88 9.88 -13.03
C GLY A 47 -15.36 9.52 -13.19
N THR A 48 -15.70 8.28 -13.54
CA THR A 48 -17.09 7.82 -13.75
C THR A 48 -17.49 6.62 -12.88
N THR A 49 -16.55 5.76 -12.48
CA THR A 49 -16.87 4.59 -11.62
C THR A 49 -16.97 4.97 -10.14
N LYS A 50 -16.20 5.97 -9.69
CA LYS A 50 -16.21 6.44 -8.28
C LYS A 50 -17.56 7.06 -7.90
N ARG A 51 -18.15 7.91 -8.76
CA ARG A 51 -19.44 8.57 -8.48
C ARG A 51 -20.63 7.61 -8.40
N ARG A 52 -20.68 6.57 -9.24
CA ARG A 52 -21.84 5.64 -9.25
C ARG A 52 -21.90 4.73 -8.03
N CYS A 53 -20.74 4.35 -7.47
CA CYS A 53 -20.70 3.52 -6.26
C CYS A 53 -20.95 4.36 -5.00
N ASP A 54 -20.48 5.62 -4.98
CA ASP A 54 -20.64 6.51 -3.84
C ASP A 54 -22.11 6.87 -3.56
N ASP A 55 -22.94 7.13 -4.57
CA ASP A 55 -24.32 7.55 -4.34
C ASP A 55 -25.19 6.43 -3.74
N SER A 56 -25.06 5.19 -4.24
CA SER A 56 -25.82 4.05 -3.70
C SER A 56 -25.33 3.66 -2.32
N PHE A 57 -24.01 3.64 -2.11
CA PHE A 57 -23.40 3.39 -0.80
C PHE A 57 -23.83 4.45 0.22
N THR A 58 -23.74 5.73 -0.13
CA THR A 58 -24.11 6.84 0.76
C THR A 58 -25.59 6.81 1.12
N ARG A 59 -26.46 6.51 0.14
CA ARG A 59 -27.90 6.33 0.41
C ARG A 59 -28.17 5.17 1.36
N GLN A 60 -27.52 4.02 1.15
CA GLN A 60 -27.69 2.86 2.03
C GLN A 60 -27.13 3.13 3.42
N TYR A 61 -25.94 3.71 3.52
CA TYR A 61 -25.32 4.09 4.79
C TYR A 61 -26.19 5.05 5.61
N ASN A 62 -26.74 6.08 4.98
CA ASN A 62 -27.62 7.05 5.64
C ASN A 62 -29.00 6.48 6.03
N ALA A 63 -29.40 5.36 5.43
CA ALA A 63 -30.67 4.68 5.76
C ALA A 63 -30.55 3.79 7.00
N LEU A 64 -29.34 3.51 7.49
CA LEU A 64 -29.09 2.62 8.63
C LEU A 64 -29.00 3.41 9.95
N SER A 65 -29.50 2.82 11.02
CA SER A 65 -29.23 3.26 12.39
C SER A 65 -27.76 3.03 12.77
N LYS A 66 -27.31 3.62 13.89
CA LYS A 66 -25.92 3.49 14.34
C LYS A 66 -25.55 2.02 14.60
N GLU A 67 -26.47 1.27 15.18
CA GLU A 67 -26.29 -0.14 15.51
C GLU A 67 -26.18 -0.99 14.23
N GLU A 68 -27.02 -0.70 13.23
CA GLU A 68 -27.00 -1.38 11.94
C GLU A 68 -25.74 -1.06 11.13
N VAL A 69 -25.24 0.18 11.17
CA VAL A 69 -23.97 0.56 10.55
C VAL A 69 -22.81 -0.24 11.18
N VAL A 70 -22.78 -0.32 12.51
CA VAL A 70 -21.75 -1.11 13.21
C VAL A 70 -21.82 -2.56 12.78
N ALA A 71 -23.00 -3.17 12.77
CA ALA A 71 -23.18 -4.55 12.34
C ALA A 71 -22.78 -4.78 10.87
N ALA A 72 -23.14 -3.87 9.96
CA ALA A 72 -22.83 -3.96 8.54
C ALA A 72 -21.34 -3.79 8.21
N LEU A 73 -20.63 -2.98 9.01
CA LEU A 73 -19.19 -2.72 8.83
C LEU A 73 -18.28 -3.62 9.68
N MET A 74 -18.85 -4.45 10.56
CA MET A 74 -18.10 -5.43 11.33
C MET A 74 -17.59 -6.56 10.43
N VAL A 75 -16.27 -6.70 10.35
CA VAL A 75 -15.62 -7.79 9.62
C VAL A 75 -15.02 -8.79 10.60
N PRO A 76 -15.34 -10.10 10.50
CA PRO A 76 -14.69 -11.11 11.33
C PRO A 76 -13.18 -11.14 11.10
N SER A 77 -12.41 -11.21 12.19
CA SER A 77 -10.93 -11.23 12.13
C SER A 77 -10.40 -12.33 11.22
N LYS A 78 -11.02 -13.51 11.22
CA LYS A 78 -10.69 -14.64 10.33
C LYS A 78 -10.76 -14.24 8.85
N VAL A 79 -11.80 -13.51 8.45
CA VAL A 79 -11.97 -13.04 7.06
C VAL A 79 -10.90 -12.01 6.71
N LEU A 80 -10.67 -11.05 7.62
CA LEU A 80 -9.64 -10.03 7.45
C LEU A 80 -8.25 -10.65 7.26
N PHE A 81 -7.84 -11.55 8.15
CA PHE A 81 -6.52 -12.18 8.09
C PHE A 81 -6.36 -13.11 6.88
N THR A 82 -7.43 -13.79 6.45
CA THR A 82 -7.40 -14.62 5.24
C THR A 82 -7.16 -13.76 4.00
N ARG A 83 -7.81 -12.59 3.91
CA ARG A 83 -7.60 -11.65 2.81
C ARG A 83 -6.22 -11.00 2.86
N LEU A 84 -5.76 -10.60 4.04
CA LEU A 84 -4.42 -10.04 4.21
C LEU A 84 -3.31 -11.04 3.85
N ALA A 85 -3.49 -12.33 4.13
CA ALA A 85 -2.53 -13.36 3.73
C ALA A 85 -2.41 -13.51 2.21
N GLN A 86 -3.47 -13.20 1.45
CA GLN A 86 -3.49 -13.23 -0.01
C GLN A 86 -2.86 -11.98 -0.63
N THR A 87 -2.94 -10.83 0.04
CA THR A 87 -2.50 -9.53 -0.51
C THR A 87 -1.13 -9.08 0.02
N VAL A 88 -0.77 -9.51 1.23
CA VAL A 88 0.49 -9.17 1.90
C VAL A 88 1.29 -10.44 2.07
N ALA A 89 2.33 -10.61 1.25
CA ALA A 89 3.30 -11.67 1.47
C ALA A 89 3.95 -11.46 2.85
N CYS A 90 3.78 -12.42 3.75
CA CYS A 90 4.32 -12.37 5.10
C CYS A 90 5.82 -11.97 5.08
N VAL A 91 6.15 -10.86 5.74
CA VAL A 91 7.53 -10.37 5.87
C VAL A 91 8.46 -11.40 6.51
N GLY A 92 7.94 -12.30 7.35
CA GLY A 92 8.67 -13.44 7.91
C GLY A 92 8.89 -14.59 6.92
N CYS A 93 7.98 -14.81 5.98
CA CYS A 93 8.12 -15.85 4.94
C CYS A 93 9.05 -15.40 3.81
N ARG A 94 9.15 -14.09 3.54
CA ARG A 94 10.16 -13.54 2.61
C ARG A 94 11.60 -13.82 3.05
N ARG A 95 11.87 -13.95 4.35
CA ARG A 95 13.21 -14.26 4.88
C ARG A 95 13.59 -15.74 4.83
N ARG A 96 12.65 -16.65 4.57
CA ARG A 96 12.92 -18.11 4.56
C ARG A 96 13.23 -18.70 3.19
N LEU A 97 13.09 -17.92 2.11
CA LEU A 97 13.53 -18.34 0.76
C LEU A 97 15.01 -18.07 0.48
N LEU A 98 15.74 -17.48 1.44
CA LEU A 98 17.20 -17.51 1.48
C LEU A 98 17.62 -18.68 2.39
N LYS A 99 17.56 -19.90 1.85
CA LYS A 99 18.42 -20.99 2.29
C LYS A 99 19.52 -21.17 1.22
N PRO A 100 20.75 -21.51 1.63
CA PRO A 100 21.96 -21.41 0.82
C PRO A 100 21.95 -22.32 -0.41
#